data_AF-A0A2H0PB71-F1
#
_entry.id   AF-A0A2H0PB71-F1
#
_cell.length_a   1.000
_cell.length_b   1.000
_cell.length_c   1.000
_cell.angle_alpha   90.00
_cell.angle_beta   90.00
_cell.angle_gamma   90.00
#
_symmetry.space_group_name_H-M   'P 1'
#
loop_
_entity.id
_entity.type
_entity.pdbx_description
1 polymer ?
#
loop_
_entity_poly.entity_id
_entity_poly.type
_entity_poly.pdbx_seq_one_letter_code
_entity_poly.pdbx_strand_id
1 'polypeptide(L)'
;MTRLLAVAAVLALAVTARAETALSPALAEASRATVVSRTSVREGERISTLRAAASFVPTMCSVESWCLVKATDCFLGQMTHPTGLWKAVAQYSVVRRVQALCPTGRYGSWESRTFMGPVEPQVFSSGIEPSEEAAVASTMKLCRDYRTDWVSAAPACSPD
;
A
#
# COMPACT_ATOMS: atom_id res chain seq x y z
N MET A 1 -69.74 52.63 27.91
CA MET A 1 -70.92 52.25 27.11
C MET A 1 -70.38 51.60 25.83
N THR A 2 -70.17 50.28 25.78
CA THR A 2 -71.06 49.26 25.15
C THR A 2 -71.51 49.68 23.73
N ARG A 3 -71.31 48.93 22.64
CA ARG A 3 -71.20 47.47 22.45
C ARG A 3 -70.86 47.15 20.96
N LEU A 4 -70.18 46.00 20.76
CA LEU A 4 -70.39 44.95 19.73
C LEU A 4 -70.23 45.23 18.22
N LEU A 5 -69.28 44.51 17.60
CA LEU A 5 -69.44 43.46 16.55
C LEU A 5 -68.02 43.12 16.03
N ALA A 6 -67.33 42.05 16.42
CA ALA A 6 -67.58 40.61 16.28
C ALA A 6 -67.50 40.08 14.83
N VAL A 7 -66.31 39.62 14.42
CA VAL A 7 -66.03 38.58 13.41
C VAL A 7 -64.67 37.96 13.82
N ALA A 8 -64.59 36.87 14.59
CA ALA A 8 -64.74 35.44 14.21
C ALA A 8 -63.83 35.07 13.00
N ALA A 9 -62.95 34.07 13.01
CA ALA A 9 -62.82 32.91 13.85
C ALA A 9 -61.37 32.39 13.84
N VAL A 10 -60.90 32.01 15.01
CA VAL A 10 -59.81 31.07 15.22
C VAL A 10 -60.38 29.68 14.97
N LEU A 11 -59.78 28.90 14.08
CA LEU A 11 -60.00 27.45 14.03
C LEU A 11 -58.68 26.74 14.34
N ALA A 12 -58.67 26.11 15.51
CA ALA A 12 -57.78 25.03 15.88
C ALA A 12 -58.05 23.80 15.01
N LEU A 13 -57.04 22.95 14.82
CA LEU A 13 -57.06 21.57 15.33
C LEU A 13 -55.77 20.85 14.93
N ALA A 14 -55.07 20.37 15.94
CA ALA A 14 -54.05 19.34 15.82
C ALA A 14 -54.71 18.03 15.38
N VAL A 15 -54.17 17.39 14.34
CA VAL A 15 -54.36 15.95 14.10
C VAL A 15 -53.01 15.35 13.73
N THR A 16 -52.37 14.76 14.73
CA THR A 16 -51.43 13.67 14.55
C THR A 16 -52.21 12.43 14.11
N ALA A 17 -52.04 12.02 12.85
CA ALA A 17 -52.40 10.68 12.42
C ALA A 17 -51.33 10.17 11.45
N ARG A 18 -50.73 9.05 11.86
CA ARG A 18 -49.81 8.21 11.11
C ARG A 18 -50.32 7.96 9.69
N ALA A 19 -49.46 8.20 8.71
CA ALA A 19 -49.50 7.50 7.44
C ALA A 19 -48.15 6.80 7.28
N GLU A 20 -48.11 5.57 7.79
CA GLU A 20 -47.15 4.55 7.36
C GLU A 20 -47.42 4.20 5.89
N THR A 21 -46.39 3.64 5.24
CA THR A 21 -46.43 2.91 3.97
C THR A 21 -46.63 3.69 2.67
N ALA A 22 -45.51 4.12 2.09
CA ALA A 22 -45.13 3.76 0.70
C ALA A 22 -43.66 4.15 0.47
N LEU A 23 -42.77 3.45 1.16
CA LEU A 23 -41.33 3.47 0.91
C LEU A 23 -41.11 2.78 -0.44
N SER A 24 -40.91 3.53 -1.53
CA SER A 24 -40.42 2.96 -2.79
C SER A 24 -39.03 2.35 -2.57
N PRO A 25 -38.85 1.02 -2.73
CA PRO A 25 -37.57 0.34 -2.47
C PRO A 25 -36.69 0.30 -3.72
N ALA A 26 -36.63 1.39 -4.49
CA ALA A 26 -35.97 1.40 -5.80
C ALA A 26 -34.70 2.26 -5.88
N LEU A 27 -34.26 2.85 -4.75
CA LEU A 27 -33.02 3.65 -4.68
C LEU A 27 -32.17 3.36 -3.42
N ALA A 28 -32.50 2.31 -2.67
CA ALA A 28 -31.77 1.85 -1.49
C ALA A 28 -30.99 0.54 -1.74
N GLU A 29 -30.61 0.28 -3.00
CA GLU A 29 -29.86 -0.89 -3.44
C GLU A 29 -28.49 -0.50 -4.04
N ALA A 30 -27.87 0.53 -3.46
CA ALA A 30 -26.42 0.68 -3.45
C ALA A 30 -25.89 0.18 -2.09
N SER A 31 -26.35 -1.02 -1.71
CA SER A 31 -25.75 -1.87 -0.69
C SER A 31 -24.25 -1.97 -0.94
N ARG A 32 -23.43 -1.54 0.02
CA ARG A 32 -22.83 -2.45 1.00
C ARG A 32 -22.28 -3.73 0.36
N ALA A 33 -20.99 -3.92 0.61
CA ALA A 33 -20.19 -5.06 0.22
C ALA A 33 -19.80 -5.06 -1.27
N THR A 34 -18.95 -4.11 -1.65
CA THR A 34 -17.72 -4.56 -2.32
C THR A 34 -17.03 -5.48 -1.32
N VAL A 35 -17.40 -6.76 -1.40
CA VAL A 35 -16.57 -7.86 -0.96
C VAL A 35 -15.25 -7.61 -1.70
N VAL A 36 -14.32 -6.94 -1.02
CA VAL A 36 -12.90 -7.09 -1.34
C VAL A 36 -12.72 -8.58 -1.20
N SER A 37 -12.74 -9.23 -2.36
CA SER A 37 -12.50 -10.65 -2.51
C SER A 37 -11.24 -10.88 -1.69
N ARG A 38 -11.40 -11.53 -0.52
CA ARG A 38 -10.32 -12.28 0.08
C ARG A 38 -10.06 -13.38 -0.94
N THR A 39 -9.35 -13.04 -2.01
CA THR A 39 -8.36 -13.93 -2.53
C THR A 39 -7.50 -14.21 -1.31
N SER A 40 -7.76 -15.38 -0.71
CA SER A 40 -6.74 -16.20 -0.12
C SER A 40 -5.60 -16.31 -1.14
N VAL A 41 -4.81 -15.23 -1.23
CA VAL A 41 -3.51 -15.29 -1.84
C VAL A 41 -2.80 -16.29 -0.94
N ARG A 42 -2.68 -17.52 -1.46
CA ARG A 42 -1.97 -18.61 -0.81
C ARG A 42 -0.70 -18.01 -0.23
N GLU A 43 -0.48 -18.21 1.05
CA GLU A 43 0.69 -17.65 1.75
C GLU A 43 2.00 -18.05 1.06
N GLY A 44 2.01 -19.21 0.39
CA GLY A 44 3.12 -19.65 -0.48
C GLY A 44 3.28 -18.89 -1.81
N GLU A 45 2.24 -18.23 -2.33
CA GLU A 45 2.27 -17.48 -3.60
C GLU A 45 2.76 -16.04 -3.41
N ARG A 46 2.54 -15.41 -2.24
CA ARG A 46 3.19 -14.14 -1.86
C ARG A 46 4.70 -14.29 -1.71
N ILE A 47 5.16 -15.42 -1.19
CA ILE A 47 6.59 -15.72 -1.08
C ILE A 47 7.19 -15.95 -2.49
N SER A 48 6.41 -16.50 -3.43
CA SER A 48 6.86 -16.72 -4.82
C SER A 48 6.96 -15.44 -5.67
N THR A 49 6.16 -14.41 -5.36
CA THR A 49 6.14 -13.13 -6.09
C THR A 49 7.18 -12.12 -5.59
N LEU A 50 7.78 -12.35 -4.43
CA LEU A 50 8.99 -11.66 -3.98
C LEU A 50 10.27 -12.24 -4.62
N ARG A 51 10.19 -12.76 -5.85
CA ARG A 51 11.37 -12.87 -6.71
C ARG A 51 11.77 -11.46 -7.12
N ALA A 52 12.47 -10.76 -6.24
CA ALA A 52 13.17 -9.55 -6.62
C ALA A 52 14.08 -9.92 -7.79
N ALA A 53 13.80 -9.36 -8.98
CA ALA A 53 14.53 -9.70 -10.19
C ALA A 53 16.04 -9.52 -9.95
N ALA A 54 16.84 -10.56 -10.19
CA ALA A 54 18.29 -10.51 -10.06
C ALA A 54 18.89 -10.04 -11.39
N SER A 55 18.52 -8.83 -11.83
CA SER A 55 18.95 -8.27 -13.12
C SER A 55 20.47 -8.10 -13.25
N PHE A 56 21.18 -8.11 -12.12
CA PHE A 56 22.65 -8.09 -12.06
C PHE A 56 23.30 -9.47 -12.26
N VAL A 57 22.53 -10.56 -12.25
CA VAL A 57 23.02 -11.90 -12.56
C VAL A 57 23.05 -12.05 -14.08
N PRO A 58 24.16 -12.53 -14.67
CA PRO A 58 24.23 -12.74 -16.12
C PRO A 58 23.10 -13.65 -16.59
N THR A 59 22.49 -13.33 -17.74
CA THR A 59 21.32 -14.05 -18.28
C THR A 59 21.59 -15.51 -18.61
N MET A 60 22.86 -15.88 -18.79
CA MET A 60 23.33 -17.26 -18.99
C MET A 60 23.41 -18.09 -17.71
N CYS A 61 23.24 -17.46 -16.54
CA CYS A 61 23.26 -18.14 -15.25
C CYS A 61 21.83 -18.42 -14.76
N SER A 62 21.64 -19.55 -14.08
CA SER A 62 20.38 -19.89 -13.41
C SER A 62 20.48 -19.56 -11.92
N VAL A 63 19.60 -18.70 -11.42
CA VAL A 63 19.52 -18.37 -9.99
C VAL A 63 19.01 -19.57 -9.20
N GLU A 64 19.80 -20.03 -8.23
CA GLU A 64 19.43 -21.13 -7.34
C GLU A 64 18.78 -20.62 -6.06
N SER A 65 19.43 -19.64 -5.42
CA SER A 65 18.98 -19.08 -4.16
C SER A 65 19.36 -17.61 -4.03
N TRP A 66 18.70 -16.90 -3.12
CA TRP A 66 19.05 -15.54 -2.76
C TRP A 66 18.83 -15.31 -1.27
N CYS A 67 19.53 -14.33 -0.71
CA CYS A 67 19.35 -13.89 0.66
C CYS A 67 19.58 -12.39 0.79
N LEU A 68 18.96 -11.78 1.80
CA LEU A 68 19.15 -10.39 2.16
C LEU A 68 20.42 -10.25 3.01
N VAL A 69 21.36 -9.44 2.53
CA VAL A 69 22.60 -9.14 3.25
C VAL A 69 22.42 -7.94 4.16
N LYS A 70 21.82 -6.87 3.63
CA LYS A 70 21.62 -5.63 4.37
C LYS A 70 20.38 -4.91 3.86
N ALA A 71 19.64 -4.32 4.78
CA ALA A 71 18.63 -3.31 4.51
C ALA A 71 18.94 -2.08 5.35
N THR A 72 18.84 -0.89 4.77
CA THR A 72 18.96 0.35 5.53
C THR A 72 17.64 0.66 6.24
N ASP A 73 17.69 1.64 7.15
CA ASP A 73 16.48 2.24 7.67
C ASP A 73 15.87 3.20 6.63
N CYS A 74 14.57 3.45 6.80
CA CYS A 74 13.84 4.44 6.02
C CYS A 74 14.37 5.83 6.33
N PHE A 75 14.64 6.61 5.30
CA PHE A 75 15.04 8.00 5.45
C PHE A 75 14.27 8.90 4.50
N LEU A 76 13.99 10.12 4.97
CA LEU A 76 13.35 11.14 4.16
C LEU A 76 14.38 11.70 3.17
N GLY A 77 14.09 11.58 1.87
CA GLY A 77 15.00 12.01 0.80
C GLY A 77 14.68 13.41 0.31
N GLN A 78 13.45 13.64 -0.13
CA GLN A 78 13.04 14.91 -0.75
C GLN A 78 11.67 15.34 -0.24
N MET A 79 11.49 16.65 -0.14
CA MET A 79 10.20 17.31 0.11
C MET A 79 9.93 18.28 -1.03
N THR A 80 8.69 18.37 -1.48
CA THR A 80 8.23 19.37 -2.45
C THR A 80 6.97 20.05 -1.95
N HIS A 81 6.84 21.34 -2.27
CA HIS A 81 5.69 22.17 -1.87
C HIS A 81 4.96 22.77 -3.09
N PRO A 82 4.35 21.95 -3.96
CA PRO A 82 3.58 22.48 -5.09
C PRO A 82 2.33 23.22 -4.58
N THR A 83 2.25 24.53 -4.86
CA THR A 83 1.02 25.33 -4.72
C THR A 83 0.38 25.32 -3.33
N GLY A 84 1.19 25.33 -2.26
CA GLY A 84 0.66 25.33 -0.89
C GLY A 84 0.46 23.94 -0.29
N LEU A 85 0.64 22.87 -1.08
CA LEU A 85 0.48 21.48 -0.65
C LEU A 85 1.84 20.79 -0.59
N TRP A 86 1.95 19.76 0.25
CA TRP A 86 3.20 19.08 0.56
C TRP A 86 3.24 17.68 -0.06
N LYS A 87 4.42 17.28 -0.54
CA LYS A 87 4.68 15.93 -1.01
C LYS A 87 6.08 15.50 -0.59
N ALA A 88 6.14 14.38 0.10
CA ALA A 88 7.37 13.79 0.61
C ALA A 88 7.79 12.58 -0.21
N VAL A 89 9.09 12.33 -0.21
CA VAL A 89 9.73 11.16 -0.79
C VAL A 89 10.66 10.58 0.26
N ALA A 90 10.44 9.31 0.61
CA ALA A 90 11.33 8.53 1.46
C ALA A 90 11.97 7.44 0.62
N GLN A 91 13.12 6.99 1.08
CA GLN A 91 13.85 5.92 0.45
C GLN A 91 14.46 5.00 1.51
N TYR A 92 14.70 3.77 1.10
CA TYR A 92 15.61 2.88 1.79
C TYR A 92 16.32 2.02 0.75
N SER A 93 17.40 1.36 1.12
CA SER A 93 18.20 0.56 0.20
C SER A 93 18.38 -0.86 0.71
N VAL A 94 18.43 -1.80 -0.22
CA VAL A 94 18.70 -3.21 0.07
C VAL A 94 19.92 -3.69 -0.69
N VAL A 95 20.62 -4.65 -0.10
CA VAL A 95 21.72 -5.38 -0.74
C VAL A 95 21.42 -6.86 -0.62
N ARG A 96 21.44 -7.54 -1.75
CA ARG A 96 21.10 -8.96 -1.87
C ARG A 96 22.34 -9.76 -2.26
N ARG A 97 22.41 -10.99 -1.79
CA ARG A 97 23.37 -12.00 -2.24
C ARG A 97 22.60 -13.08 -2.99
N VAL A 98 23.10 -13.48 -4.14
CA VAL A 98 22.48 -14.49 -5.00
C VAL A 98 23.50 -15.59 -5.26
N GLN A 99 23.10 -16.84 -5.12
CA GLN A 99 23.85 -17.99 -5.63
C GLN A 99 23.22 -18.43 -6.95
N ALA A 100 24.06 -18.59 -7.97
CA ALA A 100 23.61 -18.97 -9.31
C ALA A 100 24.57 -19.97 -9.95
N LEU A 101 24.03 -20.91 -10.71
CA LEU A 101 24.79 -21.80 -11.57
C LEU A 101 25.07 -21.12 -12.90
N CYS A 102 26.35 -20.96 -13.22
CA CYS A 102 26.82 -20.34 -14.45
C CYS A 102 27.61 -21.33 -15.31
N PRO A 103 27.54 -21.24 -16.65
CA PRO A 103 28.40 -22.02 -17.52
C PRO A 103 29.85 -21.51 -17.44
N THR A 104 30.82 -22.42 -17.38
CA THR A 104 32.25 -22.05 -17.20
C THR A 104 32.98 -21.74 -18.52
N GLY A 105 32.29 -21.85 -19.66
CA GLY A 105 32.89 -21.78 -21.00
C GLY A 105 33.54 -23.08 -21.47
N ARG A 106 33.70 -24.10 -20.61
CA ARG A 106 34.00 -25.47 -21.05
C ARG A 106 32.71 -26.25 -21.32
N TYR A 107 32.67 -26.98 -22.43
CA TYR A 107 31.50 -27.72 -22.88
C TYR A 107 30.91 -28.60 -21.77
N GLY A 108 29.63 -28.41 -21.48
CA GLY A 108 28.87 -29.21 -20.51
C GLY A 108 29.17 -28.96 -19.03
N SER A 109 30.00 -27.97 -18.68
CA SER A 109 30.34 -27.70 -17.27
C SER A 109 29.68 -26.43 -16.73
N TRP A 110 29.15 -26.56 -15.52
CA TRP A 110 28.49 -25.52 -14.77
C TRP A 110 29.19 -25.37 -13.42
N GLU A 111 29.26 -24.14 -12.91
CA GLU A 111 29.80 -23.86 -11.59
C GLU A 111 28.86 -22.95 -10.81
N SER A 112 28.76 -23.17 -9.51
CA SER A 112 28.00 -22.30 -8.63
C SER A 112 28.86 -21.07 -8.30
N ARG A 113 28.30 -19.89 -8.53
CA ARG A 113 28.93 -18.60 -8.24
C ARG A 113 28.03 -17.78 -7.34
N THR A 114 28.66 -17.03 -6.44
CA THR A 114 27.98 -16.06 -5.59
C THR A 114 28.11 -14.67 -6.18
N PHE A 115 26.98 -14.00 -6.37
CA PHE A 115 26.89 -12.62 -6.84
C PHE A 115 26.38 -11.73 -5.71
N MET A 116 27.12 -10.67 -5.44
CA MET A 116 26.63 -9.57 -4.62
C MET A 116 25.91 -8.58 -5.52
N GLY A 117 24.63 -8.36 -5.23
CA GLY A 117 23.83 -7.36 -5.91
C GLY A 117 24.27 -5.94 -5.60
N PRO A 118 23.95 -4.98 -6.48
CA PRO A 118 24.19 -3.58 -6.19
C PRO A 118 23.33 -3.11 -5.00
N VAL A 119 23.59 -1.89 -4.55
CA VAL A 119 22.69 -1.20 -3.63
C VAL A 119 21.44 -0.81 -4.41
N GLU A 120 20.29 -1.39 -4.04
CA GLU A 120 19.02 -1.15 -4.73
C GLU A 120 18.15 -0.18 -3.94
N PRO A 121 17.97 1.06 -4.42
CA PRO A 121 17.10 2.02 -3.77
C PRO A 121 15.64 1.68 -4.04
N GLN A 122 14.83 1.68 -2.99
CA GLN A 122 13.38 1.63 -3.05
C GLN A 122 12.84 2.99 -2.62
N VAL A 123 12.00 3.58 -3.47
CA VAL A 123 11.51 4.96 -3.31
C VAL A 123 10.01 4.93 -3.05
N PHE A 124 9.59 5.66 -2.02
CA PHE A 124 8.21 5.81 -1.59
C PHE A 124 7.85 7.28 -1.64
N SER A 125 6.63 7.59 -2.07
CA SER A 125 6.15 8.97 -2.08
C SER A 125 4.77 9.04 -1.46
N SER A 126 4.51 10.08 -0.67
CA SER A 126 3.14 10.40 -0.24
C SER A 126 2.28 10.80 -1.42
N GLY A 127 0.97 10.83 -1.17
CA GLY A 127 0.07 11.69 -1.92
C GLY A 127 0.43 13.18 -1.74
N ILE A 128 -0.39 14.03 -2.36
CA ILE A 128 -0.36 15.47 -2.10
C ILE A 128 -1.12 15.70 -0.80
N GLU A 129 -0.46 16.27 0.20
CA GLU A 129 -0.98 16.43 1.56
C GLU A 129 -1.12 17.92 1.94
N PRO A 130 -2.03 18.26 2.86
CA PRO A 130 -2.25 19.65 3.25
C PRO A 130 -1.15 20.21 4.18
N SER A 131 -0.35 19.37 4.81
CA SER A 131 0.75 19.79 5.71
C SER A 131 2.01 18.96 5.50
N GLU A 132 3.16 19.54 5.86
CA GLU A 132 4.47 18.88 5.80
C GLU A 132 4.47 17.61 6.67
N GLU A 133 3.97 17.72 7.89
CA GLU A 133 3.91 16.62 8.86
C GLU A 133 3.07 15.44 8.33
N ALA A 134 1.96 15.73 7.66
CA ALA A 134 1.12 14.69 7.03
C ALA A 134 1.87 14.00 5.89
N ALA A 135 2.57 14.74 5.03
CA ALA A 135 3.40 14.19 3.95
C ALA A 135 4.52 13.28 4.48
N VAL A 136 5.26 13.75 5.50
CA VAL A 136 6.31 12.98 6.16
C VAL A 136 5.74 11.71 6.78
N ALA A 137 4.68 11.83 7.60
CA ALA A 137 4.10 10.69 8.31
C ALA A 137 3.57 9.63 7.34
N SER A 138 2.84 10.06 6.30
CA SER A 138 2.31 9.20 5.24
C SER A 138 3.42 8.44 4.52
N THR A 139 4.46 9.13 4.06
CA THR A 139 5.56 8.51 3.30
C THR A 139 6.41 7.58 4.16
N MET A 140 6.74 8.00 5.38
CA MET A 140 7.53 7.19 6.30
C MET A 140 6.76 5.97 6.78
N LYS A 141 5.44 6.05 6.91
CA LYS A 141 4.59 4.88 7.16
C LYS A 141 4.67 3.89 6.00
N LEU A 142 4.49 4.34 4.75
CA LEU A 142 4.61 3.49 3.57
C LEU A 142 5.97 2.77 3.50
N CYS A 143 7.06 3.51 3.71
CA CYS A 143 8.40 2.92 3.70
C CYS A 143 8.58 1.89 4.82
N ARG A 144 8.15 2.19 6.05
CA ARG A 144 8.30 1.27 7.20
C ARG A 144 7.44 0.02 7.07
N ASP A 145 6.21 0.17 6.58
CA ASP A 145 5.30 -0.94 6.35
C ASP A 145 5.91 -1.87 5.28
N TYR A 146 6.34 -1.32 4.14
CA TYR A 146 7.00 -2.11 3.09
C TYR A 146 8.29 -2.78 3.59
N ARG A 147 9.16 -2.04 4.31
CA ARG A 147 10.38 -2.60 4.87
C ARG A 147 10.05 -3.75 5.81
N THR A 148 9.07 -3.60 6.68
CA THR A 148 8.68 -4.64 7.63
C THR A 148 8.19 -5.88 6.89
N ASP A 149 7.28 -5.74 5.94
CA ASP A 149 6.73 -6.85 5.16
C ASP A 149 7.81 -7.54 4.30
N TRP A 150 8.65 -6.76 3.63
CA TRP A 150 9.64 -7.27 2.69
C TRP A 150 10.86 -7.88 3.41
N VAL A 151 11.43 -7.16 4.39
CA VAL A 151 12.62 -7.62 5.13
C VAL A 151 12.31 -8.81 6.02
N SER A 152 11.13 -8.84 6.65
CA SER A 152 10.73 -9.99 7.48
C SER A 152 10.49 -11.26 6.66
N ALA A 153 10.05 -11.13 5.40
CA ALA A 153 9.86 -12.25 4.49
C ALA A 153 11.15 -12.68 3.77
N ALA A 154 12.19 -11.85 3.77
CA ALA A 154 13.42 -12.13 3.02
C ALA A 154 14.28 -13.20 3.71
N PRO A 155 14.86 -14.17 2.97
CA PRO A 155 15.78 -15.14 3.55
C PRO A 155 17.03 -14.46 4.12
N ALA A 156 17.40 -14.78 5.36
CA ALA A 156 18.67 -14.34 5.93
C ALA A 156 19.85 -15.09 5.29
N CYS A 157 20.97 -14.41 5.10
CA CYS A 157 22.19 -15.07 4.64
C CYS A 157 22.81 -15.90 5.77
N SER A 158 23.08 -17.19 5.53
CA SER A 158 23.92 -17.98 6.45
C SER A 158 25.29 -17.32 6.58
N PRO A 159 25.82 -17.19 7.81
CA PRO A 159 27.22 -16.85 8.00
C PRO A 159 28.06 -18.01 7.44
N ASP A 160 28.85 -17.71 6.43
CA ASP A 160 29.89 -18.63 5.92
C ASP A 160 31.11 -18.61 6.85
#